data_AF-A0A916G993-F1
#
_entry.id   AF-A0A916G993-F1
#
_cell.length_a   1.000
_cell.length_b   1.000
_cell.length_c   1.000
_cell.angle_alpha   90.00
_cell.angle_beta   90.00
_cell.angle_gamma   90.00
#
_symmetry.space_group_name_H-M   'P 1'
#
loop_
_entity.id
_entity.type
_entity.pdbx_description
1 polymer ?
#
loop_
_entity_poly.entity_id
_entity_poly.type
_entity_poly.pdbx_seq_one_letter_code
_entity_poly.pdbx_strand_id
1 'polypeptide(L)'
;MKTSSSIKRNYFRRPAIRQLVPDLKLLLAVLQVGCESHVGCWVPSGLADDAGLSVEACEGGLRDLARAGLVEVDQDTGEIFLTDFFRNNTFKGPQRGQQALADFRQVESAALRQSILSSVAQSQECGLSVEFLTGFVKNQRVKNQGKDQVEVKEKTTPLPPTGGVDLQEVVEAAIWWEKQAGKKVGPKFKPHIINRVKREGLNDMDIETIEAFKNHKRQQQDRFKLPELPAVPAGERYERQRAEVRAVLGQRQKIAPEQGQGA
;
A
#
# COMPACT_ATOMS: atom_id res chain seq x y z
N MET A 1 -6.75 0.99 -2.48
CA MET A 1 -8.22 0.96 -2.64
C MET A 1 -8.61 -0.27 -3.45
N LYS A 2 -9.45 -1.15 -2.88
CA LYS A 2 -10.05 -2.29 -3.60
C LYS A 2 -10.62 -1.82 -4.94
N THR A 3 -10.46 -2.63 -5.99
CA THR A 3 -10.96 -2.29 -7.34
C THR A 3 -12.48 -2.12 -7.35
N SER A 4 -13.20 -2.78 -6.45
CA SER A 4 -14.61 -2.54 -6.17
C SER A 4 -14.98 -3.08 -4.79
N SER A 5 -15.83 -2.36 -4.05
CA SER A 5 -16.52 -2.86 -2.85
C SER A 5 -17.74 -3.70 -3.24
N SER A 6 -17.59 -4.55 -4.27
CA SER A 6 -18.69 -5.32 -4.83
C SER A 6 -18.41 -6.81 -4.80
N ILE A 7 -19.42 -7.57 -4.38
CA ILE A 7 -19.39 -9.03 -4.41
C ILE A 7 -19.64 -9.49 -5.84
N LYS A 8 -18.80 -10.39 -6.35
CA LYS A 8 -18.98 -10.96 -7.70
C LYS A 8 -20.36 -11.64 -7.80
N ARG A 9 -21.06 -11.47 -8.92
CA ARG A 9 -22.43 -12.00 -9.14
C ARG A 9 -22.60 -13.49 -8.82
N ASN A 10 -21.56 -14.30 -9.02
CA ASN A 10 -21.57 -15.74 -8.78
C ASN A 10 -21.01 -16.16 -7.40
N TYR A 11 -20.73 -15.22 -6.50
CA TYR A 11 -20.13 -15.51 -5.19
C TYR A 11 -21.01 -16.45 -4.36
N PHE A 12 -22.29 -16.10 -4.14
CA PHE A 12 -23.23 -16.93 -3.39
C PHE A 12 -23.63 -18.25 -4.09
N ARG A 13 -23.25 -18.43 -5.35
CA ARG A 13 -23.50 -19.66 -6.11
C ARG A 13 -22.39 -20.70 -5.93
N ARG A 14 -21.26 -20.35 -5.29
CA ARG A 14 -20.16 -21.29 -5.03
C ARG A 14 -20.64 -22.42 -4.12
N PRO A 15 -20.21 -23.69 -4.35
CA PRO A 15 -20.66 -24.83 -3.55
C PRO A 15 -20.54 -24.61 -2.03
N ALA A 16 -19.39 -24.10 -1.57
CA ALA A 16 -19.12 -23.84 -0.16
C ALA A 16 -20.03 -22.75 0.46
N ILE A 17 -20.47 -21.77 -0.34
CA ILE A 17 -21.28 -20.64 0.13
C ILE A 17 -22.77 -20.91 -0.05
N ARG A 18 -23.14 -21.67 -1.09
CA ARG A 18 -24.53 -21.95 -1.45
C ARG A 18 -25.28 -22.63 -0.31
N GLN A 19 -24.61 -23.53 0.41
CA GLN A 19 -25.17 -24.34 1.50
C GLN A 19 -25.34 -23.57 2.82
N LEU A 20 -24.73 -22.39 2.95
CA LEU A 20 -24.85 -21.58 4.14
C LEU A 20 -26.29 -21.08 4.33
N VAL A 21 -26.70 -20.92 5.58
CA VAL A 21 -27.95 -20.24 5.93
C VAL A 21 -27.88 -18.75 5.57
N PRO A 22 -29.02 -18.08 5.34
CA PRO A 22 -29.06 -16.67 4.93
C PRO A 22 -28.22 -15.73 5.80
N ASP A 23 -28.26 -15.89 7.12
CA ASP A 23 -27.55 -15.02 8.06
C ASP A 23 -26.03 -15.15 7.93
N LEU A 24 -25.51 -16.36 7.74
CA LEU A 24 -24.08 -16.58 7.48
C LEU A 24 -23.66 -16.00 6.14
N LYS A 25 -24.52 -16.03 5.12
CA LYS A 25 -24.26 -15.39 3.82
C LYS A 25 -24.20 -13.88 3.98
N LEU A 26 -25.10 -13.29 4.78
CA LEU A 26 -25.11 -11.87 5.09
C LEU A 26 -23.83 -11.47 5.84
N LEU A 27 -23.48 -12.18 6.91
CA LEU A 27 -22.26 -11.93 7.68
C LEU A 27 -21.01 -12.00 6.79
N LEU A 28 -20.91 -13.03 5.95
CA LEU A 28 -19.81 -13.16 4.99
C LEU A 28 -19.78 -12.03 3.97
N ALA A 29 -20.96 -11.54 3.54
CA ALA A 29 -21.07 -10.41 2.63
C ALA A 29 -20.57 -9.11 3.28
N VAL A 30 -20.98 -8.86 4.53
CA VAL A 30 -20.54 -7.72 5.33
C VAL A 30 -19.03 -7.76 5.50
N LEU A 31 -18.45 -8.91 5.86
CA LEU A 31 -17.00 -9.08 5.96
C LEU A 31 -16.30 -8.79 4.63
N GLN A 32 -16.81 -9.33 3.52
CA GLN A 32 -16.18 -9.17 2.21
C GLN A 32 -16.18 -7.69 1.72
N VAL A 33 -17.28 -6.98 1.97
CA VAL A 33 -17.49 -5.58 1.55
C VAL A 33 -16.81 -4.61 2.51
N GLY A 34 -16.97 -4.81 3.82
CA GLY A 34 -16.43 -3.96 4.90
C GLY A 34 -14.94 -4.13 5.15
N CYS A 35 -14.32 -5.18 4.60
CA CYS A 35 -12.87 -5.36 4.67
C CYS A 35 -12.11 -4.18 4.03
N GLU A 36 -11.40 -3.39 4.84
CA GLU A 36 -10.58 -2.28 4.37
C GLU A 36 -9.15 -2.71 4.00
N SER A 37 -8.73 -3.86 4.52
CA SER A 37 -7.39 -4.43 4.33
C SER A 37 -7.15 -4.93 2.91
N HIS A 38 -5.91 -4.75 2.44
CA HIS A 38 -5.39 -5.25 1.17
C HIS A 38 -4.87 -6.70 1.28
N VAL A 39 -4.91 -7.33 2.46
CA VAL A 39 -4.57 -8.74 2.65
C VAL A 39 -5.74 -9.59 3.15
N GLY A 40 -6.92 -8.99 3.27
CA GLY A 40 -8.12 -9.71 3.69
C GLY A 40 -8.13 -10.08 5.18
N CYS A 41 -7.27 -9.43 5.97
CA CYS A 41 -7.17 -9.61 7.42
C CYS A 41 -7.31 -8.25 8.12
N TRP A 42 -8.25 -8.12 9.05
CA TRP A 42 -8.48 -6.91 9.83
C TRP A 42 -9.30 -7.21 11.09
N VAL A 43 -9.39 -6.23 11.99
CA VAL A 43 -10.29 -6.26 13.15
C VAL A 43 -11.53 -5.40 12.82
N PRO A 44 -12.71 -6.00 12.60
CA PRO A 44 -13.90 -5.21 12.30
C PRO A 44 -14.47 -4.54 13.55
N SER A 45 -14.61 -3.22 13.52
CA SER A 45 -15.36 -2.47 14.53
C SER A 45 -16.85 -2.49 14.20
N GLY A 46 -17.70 -2.95 15.11
CA GLY A 46 -19.16 -2.89 14.94
C GLY A 46 -19.73 -3.95 13.98
N LEU A 47 -19.05 -5.08 13.78
CA LEU A 47 -19.48 -6.12 12.83
C LEU A 47 -20.91 -6.62 13.07
N ALA A 48 -21.31 -6.76 14.33
CA ALA A 48 -22.66 -7.21 14.70
C ALA A 48 -23.72 -6.21 14.23
N ASP A 49 -23.47 -4.91 14.43
CA ASP A 49 -24.38 -3.83 14.01
C ASP A 49 -24.47 -3.74 12.48
N ASP A 50 -23.34 -3.82 11.78
CA ASP A 50 -23.28 -3.82 10.32
C ASP A 50 -24.03 -5.01 9.71
N ALA A 51 -24.03 -6.16 10.41
CA ALA A 51 -24.76 -7.35 10.01
C ALA A 51 -26.23 -7.36 10.49
N GLY A 52 -26.63 -6.41 11.34
CA GLY A 52 -27.95 -6.41 11.99
C GLY A 52 -28.19 -7.62 12.91
N LEU A 53 -27.13 -8.15 13.51
CA LEU A 53 -27.14 -9.33 14.38
C LEU A 53 -26.87 -8.94 15.84
N SER A 54 -27.34 -9.75 16.78
CA SER A 54 -26.85 -9.66 18.15
C SER A 54 -25.36 -10.05 18.22
N VAL A 55 -24.65 -9.57 19.24
CA VAL A 55 -23.23 -9.93 19.46
C VAL A 55 -23.06 -11.45 19.54
N GLU A 56 -23.93 -12.13 20.30
CA GLU A 56 -23.92 -13.59 20.43
C GLU A 56 -24.16 -14.31 19.10
N ALA A 57 -25.11 -13.84 18.28
CA ALA A 57 -25.38 -14.41 16.97
C ALA A 57 -24.22 -14.16 16.00
N CYS A 58 -23.56 -13.00 16.07
CA CYS A 58 -22.40 -12.67 15.28
C CYS A 58 -21.21 -13.59 15.62
N GLU A 59 -20.92 -13.79 16.91
CA GLU A 59 -19.87 -14.72 17.35
C GLU A 59 -20.16 -16.17 16.95
N GLY A 60 -21.39 -16.63 17.15
CA GLY A 60 -21.83 -17.96 16.69
C GLY A 60 -21.66 -18.11 15.18
N GLY A 61 -22.04 -17.08 14.43
CA GLY A 61 -21.89 -17.03 12.98
C GLY A 61 -20.43 -17.07 12.52
N LEU A 62 -19.53 -16.35 13.19
CA LEU A 62 -18.09 -16.40 12.91
C LEU A 62 -17.51 -17.79 13.16
N ARG A 63 -17.92 -18.47 14.24
CA ARG A 63 -17.50 -19.85 14.52
C ARG A 63 -17.98 -20.82 13.44
N ASP A 64 -19.20 -20.66 12.95
CA ASP A 64 -19.74 -21.51 11.88
C ASP A 64 -19.08 -21.24 10.53
N LEU A 65 -18.79 -19.97 10.21
CA LEU A 65 -17.99 -19.62 9.02
C LEU A 65 -16.57 -20.17 9.10
N ALA A 66 -15.96 -20.16 10.30
CA ALA A 66 -14.64 -20.73 10.53
C ALA A 66 -14.64 -22.26 10.37
N ARG A 67 -15.66 -22.94 10.91
CA ARG A 67 -15.86 -24.39 10.69
C ARG A 67 -16.03 -24.73 9.21
N ALA A 68 -16.65 -23.85 8.44
CA ALA A 68 -16.80 -23.99 6.99
C ALA A 68 -15.51 -23.65 6.20
N GLY A 69 -14.44 -23.19 6.86
CA GLY A 69 -13.18 -22.81 6.23
C GLY A 69 -13.26 -21.53 5.38
N LEU A 70 -14.26 -20.68 5.62
CA LEU A 70 -14.47 -19.44 4.86
C LEU A 70 -13.80 -18.23 5.51
N VAL A 71 -13.57 -18.31 6.82
CA VAL A 71 -12.84 -17.33 7.61
C VAL A 71 -11.92 -18.04 8.58
N GLU A 72 -10.88 -17.35 9.03
CA GLU A 72 -10.10 -17.73 10.20
C GLU A 72 -10.16 -16.57 11.19
N VAL A 73 -10.35 -16.89 12.47
CA VAL A 73 -10.49 -15.89 13.54
C VAL A 73 -9.43 -16.19 14.57
N ASP A 74 -8.60 -15.19 14.87
CA ASP A 74 -7.72 -15.23 16.03
C ASP A 74 -8.49 -14.63 17.23
N GLN A 75 -8.65 -15.44 18.28
CA GLN A 75 -9.39 -15.03 19.48
C GLN A 75 -8.59 -14.05 20.34
N ASP A 76 -7.26 -14.07 20.26
CA ASP A 76 -6.39 -13.24 21.09
C ASP A 76 -6.33 -11.81 20.54
N THR A 77 -6.20 -11.67 19.22
CA THR A 77 -6.11 -10.36 18.55
C THR A 77 -7.46 -9.83 18.06
N GLY A 78 -8.46 -10.70 17.93
CA GLY A 78 -9.75 -10.37 17.32
C GLY A 78 -9.68 -10.18 15.80
N GLU A 79 -8.54 -10.50 15.17
CA GLU A 79 -8.36 -10.40 13.74
C GLU A 79 -9.13 -11.50 13.00
N ILE A 80 -9.71 -11.13 11.86
CA ILE A 80 -10.45 -12.04 10.99
C ILE A 80 -9.80 -12.04 9.62
N PHE A 81 -9.41 -13.22 9.15
CA PHE A 81 -8.90 -13.45 7.80
C PHE A 81 -9.96 -14.10 6.91
N LEU A 82 -10.19 -13.53 5.73
CA LEU A 82 -11.03 -14.12 4.68
C LEU A 82 -10.21 -15.08 3.82
N THR A 83 -10.41 -16.39 3.99
CA THR A 83 -9.57 -17.43 3.33
C THR A 83 -9.57 -17.33 1.81
N ASP A 84 -10.72 -16.97 1.24
CA ASP A 84 -10.97 -16.86 -0.20
C ASP A 84 -10.61 -15.46 -0.78
N PHE A 85 -9.97 -14.59 0.01
CA PHE A 85 -9.74 -13.19 -0.35
C PHE A 85 -8.90 -13.01 -1.62
N PHE A 86 -7.77 -13.71 -1.73
CA PHE A 86 -6.84 -13.59 -2.86
C PHE A 86 -7.39 -14.21 -4.15
N ARG A 87 -8.32 -15.17 -4.05
CA ARG A 87 -9.07 -15.68 -5.21
C ARG A 87 -10.01 -14.63 -5.81
N ASN A 88 -10.46 -13.68 -4.98
CA ASN A 88 -11.42 -12.67 -5.38
C ASN A 88 -10.78 -11.35 -5.81
N ASN A 89 -9.55 -11.09 -5.39
CA ASN A 89 -8.87 -9.81 -5.55
C ASN A 89 -7.55 -9.95 -6.33
N THR A 90 -7.31 -9.03 -7.25
CA THR A 90 -6.06 -8.96 -8.03
C THR A 90 -5.28 -7.69 -7.72
N PHE A 91 -3.98 -7.83 -7.51
CA PHE A 91 -3.03 -6.79 -7.15
C PHE A 91 -2.20 -6.41 -8.37
N LYS A 92 -2.83 -5.66 -9.29
CA LYS A 92 -2.13 -5.17 -10.48
C LYS A 92 -1.26 -3.97 -10.13
N GLY A 93 0.04 -4.12 -10.34
CA GLY A 93 1.03 -3.04 -10.26
C GLY A 93 1.70 -2.86 -8.89
N PRO A 94 2.86 -2.18 -8.86
CA PRO A 94 3.72 -2.12 -7.68
C PRO A 94 3.09 -1.40 -6.49
N GLN A 95 2.26 -0.38 -6.72
CA GLN A 95 1.61 0.37 -5.64
C GLN A 95 0.70 -0.50 -4.79
N ARG A 96 -0.09 -1.39 -5.42
CA ARG A 96 -0.99 -2.31 -4.71
C ARG A 96 -0.21 -3.38 -3.95
N GLY A 97 0.89 -3.87 -4.52
CA GLY A 97 1.81 -4.73 -3.80
C GLY A 97 2.34 -4.08 -2.52
N GLN A 98 2.81 -2.82 -2.61
CA GLN A 98 3.30 -2.09 -1.43
C GLN A 98 2.21 -1.85 -0.36
N GLN A 99 0.97 -1.60 -0.76
CA GLN A 99 -0.16 -1.50 0.16
C GLN A 99 -0.44 -2.83 0.86
N ALA A 100 -0.50 -3.93 0.11
CA ALA A 100 -0.65 -5.26 0.69
C ALA A 100 0.50 -5.62 1.64
N LEU A 101 1.74 -5.25 1.32
CA LEU A 101 2.89 -5.45 2.20
C LEU A 101 2.79 -4.63 3.49
N ALA A 102 2.31 -3.38 3.42
CA ALA A 102 2.10 -2.55 4.59
C ALA A 102 1.05 -3.17 5.52
N ASP A 103 -0.08 -3.59 4.98
CA ASP A 103 -1.16 -4.22 5.76
C ASP A 103 -0.73 -5.59 6.31
N PHE A 104 0.01 -6.39 5.53
CA PHE A 104 0.56 -7.67 6.00
C PHE A 104 1.45 -7.52 7.24
N ARG A 105 2.24 -6.43 7.30
CA ARG A 105 3.11 -6.15 8.45
C ARG A 105 2.35 -5.71 9.69
N GLN A 106 1.12 -5.20 9.52
CA GLN A 106 0.25 -4.79 10.62
C GLN A 106 -0.53 -5.95 11.22
N VAL A 107 -0.67 -7.08 10.51
CA VAL A 107 -1.34 -8.27 11.05
C VAL A 107 -0.60 -8.73 12.30
N GLU A 108 -1.26 -8.81 13.45
CA GLU A 108 -0.62 -9.17 14.72
C GLU A 108 -0.50 -10.68 14.89
N SER A 109 -1.52 -11.42 14.45
CA SER A 109 -1.58 -12.88 14.54
C SER A 109 -0.53 -13.57 13.68
N ALA A 110 0.36 -14.33 14.34
CA ALA A 110 1.33 -15.18 13.66
C ALA A 110 0.64 -16.31 12.86
N ALA A 111 -0.47 -16.84 13.38
CA ALA A 111 -1.24 -17.88 12.71
C ALA A 111 -1.87 -17.33 11.41
N LEU A 112 -2.58 -16.20 11.49
CA LEU A 112 -3.20 -15.60 10.31
C LEU A 112 -2.17 -15.14 9.28
N ARG A 113 -0.99 -14.68 9.70
CA ARG A 113 0.11 -14.41 8.76
C ARG A 113 0.48 -15.63 7.92
N GLN A 114 0.57 -16.82 8.53
CA GLN A 114 0.86 -18.06 7.79
C GLN A 114 -0.28 -18.45 6.85
N SER A 115 -1.53 -18.27 7.29
CA SER A 115 -2.71 -18.52 6.46
C SER A 115 -2.76 -17.58 5.25
N ILE A 116 -2.44 -16.30 5.44
CA ILE A 116 -2.32 -15.32 4.34
C ILE A 116 -1.26 -15.77 3.33
N LEU A 117 -0.06 -16.14 3.79
CA LEU A 117 1.01 -16.60 2.90
C LEU A 117 0.60 -17.87 2.13
N SER A 118 -0.09 -18.80 2.79
CA SER A 118 -0.61 -20.02 2.18
C SER A 118 -1.66 -19.72 1.11
N SER A 119 -2.60 -18.82 1.39
CA SER A 119 -3.62 -18.40 0.41
C SER A 119 -3.02 -17.65 -0.79
N VAL A 120 -1.97 -16.84 -0.58
CA VAL A 120 -1.22 -16.20 -1.67
C VAL A 120 -0.52 -17.25 -2.54
N ALA A 121 0.14 -18.23 -1.93
CA ALA A 121 0.81 -19.31 -2.66
C ALA A 121 -0.16 -20.14 -3.52
N GLN A 122 -1.39 -20.34 -3.03
CA GLN A 122 -2.45 -21.04 -3.76
C GLN A 122 -3.10 -20.18 -4.86
N SER A 123 -3.06 -18.85 -4.73
CA SER A 123 -3.74 -17.91 -5.64
C SER A 123 -2.76 -17.21 -6.59
N GLN A 124 -2.15 -17.95 -7.50
CA GLN A 124 -1.14 -17.42 -8.44
C GLN A 124 -1.67 -16.23 -9.28
N GLU A 125 -2.97 -16.20 -9.57
CA GLU A 125 -3.62 -15.13 -10.34
C GLU A 125 -3.76 -13.80 -9.58
N CYS A 126 -3.53 -13.79 -8.27
CA CYS A 126 -3.70 -12.57 -7.46
C CYS A 126 -2.61 -11.53 -7.72
N GLY A 127 -1.44 -11.92 -8.24
CA GLY A 127 -0.34 -11.01 -8.56
C GLY A 127 0.55 -10.60 -7.37
N LEU A 128 0.38 -11.23 -6.21
CA LEU A 128 1.31 -11.16 -5.08
C LEU A 128 2.15 -12.43 -5.02
N SER A 129 3.36 -12.33 -4.47
CA SER A 129 4.22 -13.49 -4.19
C SER A 129 4.58 -13.57 -2.72
N VAL A 130 4.80 -14.80 -2.24
CA VAL A 130 5.22 -15.06 -0.85
C VAL A 130 6.59 -14.44 -0.58
N GLU A 131 7.50 -14.51 -1.55
CA GLU A 131 8.83 -13.91 -1.47
C GLU A 131 8.77 -12.39 -1.27
N PHE A 132 7.82 -11.73 -1.94
CA PHE A 132 7.63 -10.30 -1.81
C PHE A 132 7.13 -9.92 -0.41
N LEU A 133 6.17 -10.67 0.15
CA LEU A 133 5.62 -10.40 1.48
C LEU A 133 6.61 -10.71 2.61
N THR A 134 7.38 -11.78 2.46
CA THR A 134 8.36 -12.21 3.46
C THR A 134 9.71 -11.49 3.36
N GLY A 135 9.96 -10.78 2.24
CA GLY A 135 11.26 -10.16 1.96
C GLY A 135 12.37 -11.17 1.67
N PHE A 136 12.06 -12.48 1.61
CA PHE A 136 13.00 -13.52 1.22
C PHE A 136 13.15 -13.52 -0.30
N VAL A 137 14.11 -12.75 -0.80
CA VAL A 137 14.62 -12.98 -2.14
C VAL A 137 15.46 -14.25 -2.06
N LYS A 138 14.96 -15.37 -2.61
CA LYS A 138 15.82 -16.51 -2.90
C LYS A 138 16.92 -15.98 -3.82
N ASN A 139 18.12 -15.80 -3.29
CA ASN A 139 19.32 -15.64 -4.09
C ASN A 139 19.48 -16.92 -4.91
N GLN A 140 18.82 -17.01 -6.06
CA GLN A 140 19.15 -17.99 -7.06
C GLN A 140 20.56 -17.64 -7.54
N ARG A 141 21.57 -18.20 -6.86
CA ARG A 141 22.84 -18.49 -7.51
C ARG A 141 22.50 -19.47 -8.63
N VAL A 142 22.27 -18.93 -9.83
CA VAL A 142 22.35 -19.69 -11.06
C VAL A 142 23.80 -20.17 -11.14
N LYS A 143 24.05 -21.37 -10.61
CA LYS A 143 25.22 -22.15 -11.00
C LYS A 143 24.97 -22.57 -12.45
N ASN A 144 25.42 -21.75 -13.39
CA ASN A 144 25.65 -22.21 -14.75
C ASN A 144 26.73 -23.28 -14.70
N GLN A 145 26.33 -24.53 -14.53
CA GLN A 145 27.15 -25.68 -14.88
C GLN A 145 26.82 -26.07 -16.33
N GLY A 146 27.75 -25.73 -17.22
CA GLY A 146 28.15 -26.66 -18.26
C GLY A 146 27.73 -26.33 -19.69
N LYS A 147 28.77 -26.08 -20.49
CA LYS A 147 28.88 -26.34 -21.94
C LYS A 147 28.18 -25.34 -22.86
N ASP A 148 28.93 -24.34 -23.32
CA ASP A 148 29.61 -24.45 -24.62
C ASP A 148 30.71 -23.39 -24.74
N GLN A 149 31.89 -23.83 -25.18
CA GLN A 149 32.99 -22.95 -25.54
C GLN A 149 32.64 -22.28 -26.88
N VAL A 150 32.34 -21.00 -26.84
CA VAL A 150 32.48 -20.11 -28.00
C VAL A 150 33.51 -19.05 -27.64
N GLU A 151 34.64 -19.13 -28.32
CA GLU A 151 35.75 -18.21 -28.23
C GLU A 151 35.30 -16.85 -28.80
N VAL A 152 34.86 -15.95 -27.92
CA VAL A 152 34.70 -14.52 -28.23
C VAL A 152 35.91 -13.81 -27.65
N LYS A 153 36.71 -13.20 -28.51
CA LYS A 153 37.80 -12.30 -28.14
C LYS A 153 37.28 -11.15 -27.27
N GLU A 154 37.39 -11.30 -25.96
CA GLU A 154 37.23 -10.20 -25.01
C GLU A 154 38.47 -9.30 -25.08
N LYS A 155 38.26 -8.05 -25.50
CA LYS A 155 39.12 -6.94 -25.07
C LYS A 155 38.89 -6.76 -23.57
N THR A 156 39.71 -7.40 -22.76
CA THR A 156 39.88 -7.08 -21.34
C THR A 156 40.46 -5.68 -21.20
N THR A 157 39.63 -4.71 -20.83
CA THR A 157 40.10 -3.55 -20.08
C THR A 157 40.12 -3.97 -18.62
N PRO A 158 41.28 -3.92 -17.92
CA PRO A 158 41.32 -4.31 -16.52
C PRO A 158 40.52 -3.31 -15.69
N LEU A 159 39.62 -3.82 -14.85
CA LEU A 159 39.09 -3.04 -13.73
C LEU A 159 40.22 -2.84 -12.71
N PRO A 160 40.41 -1.62 -12.17
CA PRO A 160 41.39 -1.41 -11.13
C PRO A 160 40.99 -2.17 -9.86
N PRO A 161 41.96 -2.53 -9.00
CA PRO A 161 41.68 -3.20 -7.74
C PRO A 161 40.76 -2.33 -6.87
N THR A 162 39.89 -2.99 -6.12
CA THR A 162 39.05 -2.39 -5.08
C THR A 162 39.92 -1.76 -4.01
N GLY A 163 40.27 -0.49 -4.23
CA GLY A 163 40.80 0.44 -3.25
C GLY A 163 39.99 1.72 -3.34
N GLY A 164 39.49 2.19 -2.20
CA GLY A 164 38.86 3.50 -1.96
C GLY A 164 38.09 4.11 -3.13
N VAL A 165 36.76 3.98 -3.14
CA VAL A 165 35.91 4.78 -4.03
C VAL A 165 36.11 6.25 -3.67
N ASP A 166 36.73 7.01 -4.58
CA ASP A 166 36.89 8.45 -4.43
C ASP A 166 35.50 9.12 -4.52
N LEU A 167 35.07 9.72 -3.41
CA LEU A 167 33.80 10.42 -3.29
C LEU A 167 33.68 11.57 -4.29
N GLN A 168 34.80 12.11 -4.76
CA GLN A 168 34.84 13.14 -5.79
C GLN A 168 34.28 12.61 -7.12
N GLU A 169 34.63 11.38 -7.51
CA GLU A 169 34.11 10.75 -8.73
C GLU A 169 32.60 10.46 -8.65
N VAL A 170 32.11 10.07 -7.47
CA VAL A 170 30.68 9.81 -7.26
C VAL A 170 29.85 11.10 -7.35
N VAL A 171 30.39 12.20 -6.82
CA VAL A 171 29.76 13.52 -6.89
C VAL A 171 29.83 14.08 -8.31
N GLU A 172 30.95 13.93 -9.00
CA GLU A 172 31.09 14.34 -10.40
C GLU A 172 30.16 13.55 -11.33
N ALA A 173 29.99 12.25 -11.11
CA ALA A 173 29.04 11.42 -11.85
C ALA A 173 27.57 11.87 -11.63
N ALA A 174 27.22 12.27 -10.40
CA ALA A 174 25.89 12.79 -10.08
C ALA A 174 25.64 14.17 -10.72
N ILE A 175 26.64 15.06 -10.70
CA ILE A 175 26.56 16.39 -11.33
C ILE A 175 26.50 16.26 -12.86
N TRP A 176 27.27 15.33 -13.44
CA TRP A 176 27.23 15.05 -14.88
C TRP A 176 25.84 14.57 -15.31
N TRP A 177 25.22 13.68 -14.54
CA TRP A 177 23.84 13.23 -14.77
C TRP A 177 22.82 14.37 -14.65
N GLU A 178 22.99 15.28 -13.69
CA GLU A 178 22.10 16.43 -13.50
C GLU A 178 22.18 17.43 -14.67
N LYS A 179 23.38 17.62 -15.23
CA LYS A 179 23.60 18.46 -16.43
C LYS A 179 23.01 17.84 -17.70
N GLN A 180 23.09 16.52 -17.87
CA GLN A 180 22.55 15.82 -19.04
C GLN A 180 21.01 15.68 -19.02
N ALA A 181 20.41 15.55 -17.83
CA ALA A 181 18.98 15.28 -17.71
C ALA A 181 18.08 16.53 -17.78
N GLY A 182 18.64 17.74 -17.74
CA GLY A 182 17.90 19.02 -17.84
C GLY A 182 16.79 19.21 -16.79
N LYS A 183 16.74 18.37 -15.74
CA LYS A 183 15.68 18.34 -14.72
C LYS A 183 16.29 18.22 -13.33
N LYS A 184 15.97 19.19 -12.46
CA LYS A 184 16.31 19.19 -11.04
C LYS A 184 15.84 17.89 -10.39
N VAL A 185 16.76 17.18 -9.76
CA VAL A 185 16.46 15.92 -9.07
C VAL A 185 15.55 16.21 -7.88
N GLY A 186 14.30 15.74 -7.96
CA GLY A 186 13.28 15.98 -6.93
C GLY A 186 13.62 15.35 -5.57
N PRO A 187 12.99 15.81 -4.48
CA PRO A 187 13.30 15.43 -3.10
C PRO A 187 13.17 13.92 -2.79
N LYS A 188 12.59 13.13 -3.70
CA LYS A 188 12.44 11.67 -3.57
C LYS A 188 13.70 10.87 -3.92
N PHE A 189 14.70 11.46 -4.56
CA PHE A 189 15.96 10.78 -4.91
C PHE A 189 17.02 10.87 -3.80
N LYS A 190 16.95 11.92 -2.96
CA LYS A 190 17.87 12.15 -1.83
C LYS A 190 17.89 11.03 -0.78
N PRO A 191 16.76 10.40 -0.39
CA PRO A 191 16.77 9.36 0.66
C PRO A 191 17.49 8.09 0.24
N HIS A 192 17.44 7.71 -1.05
CA HIS A 192 18.09 6.50 -1.55
C HIS A 192 19.61 6.61 -1.61
N ILE A 193 20.13 7.78 -1.95
CA ILE A 193 21.58 8.05 -1.91
C ILE A 193 22.05 8.11 -0.46
N ILE A 194 21.34 8.81 0.42
CA ILE A 194 21.68 8.89 1.86
C ILE A 194 21.66 7.50 2.52
N ASN A 195 20.69 6.64 2.19
CA ASN A 195 20.62 5.29 2.73
C ASN A 195 21.68 4.34 2.16
N ARG A 196 22.19 4.60 0.95
CA ARG A 196 23.31 3.87 0.37
C ARG A 196 24.63 4.29 1.00
N VAL A 197 24.84 5.59 1.18
CA VAL A 197 25.98 6.20 1.89
C VAL A 197 26.04 5.75 3.36
N LYS A 198 24.89 5.63 4.04
CA LYS A 198 24.81 5.07 5.40
C LYS A 198 25.07 3.56 5.48
N ARG A 199 24.74 2.80 4.44
CA ARG A 199 24.99 1.35 4.39
C ARG A 199 26.44 1.00 4.07
N GLU A 200 27.13 1.86 3.32
CA GLU A 200 28.51 1.64 2.88
C GLU A 200 29.56 2.17 3.89
N GLY A 201 29.16 2.51 5.12
CA GLY A 201 30.07 2.60 6.27
C GLY A 201 30.79 3.94 6.47
N LEU A 202 30.04 5.04 6.59
CA LEU A 202 30.56 6.34 7.03
C LEU A 202 30.24 6.57 8.51
N ASN A 203 31.08 6.06 9.41
CA ASN A 203 31.08 6.42 10.83
C ASN A 203 32.09 7.53 11.19
N ASP A 204 32.96 7.94 10.25
CA ASP A 204 34.03 8.92 10.51
C ASP A 204 33.82 10.22 9.72
N MET A 205 32.69 10.89 9.95
CA MET A 205 32.50 12.26 9.46
C MET A 205 32.82 13.27 10.56
N ASP A 206 33.69 14.23 10.22
CA ASP A 206 33.97 15.42 11.01
C ASP A 206 32.68 16.23 11.30
N ILE A 207 32.56 16.65 12.56
CA ILE A 207 31.47 17.42 13.14
C ILE A 207 31.17 18.68 12.32
N GLU A 208 32.19 19.35 11.77
CA GLU A 208 32.01 20.57 10.95
C GLU A 208 31.18 20.30 9.70
N THR A 209 31.33 19.12 9.08
CA THR A 209 30.58 18.73 7.88
C THR A 209 29.11 18.42 8.22
N ILE A 210 28.85 17.85 9.40
CA ILE A 210 27.50 17.61 9.90
C ILE A 210 26.80 18.95 10.20
N GLU A 211 27.51 19.90 10.78
CA GLU A 211 26.96 21.22 11.10
C GLU A 211 26.67 22.06 9.86
N ALA A 212 27.55 22.03 8.85
CA ALA A 212 27.30 22.67 7.55
C ALA A 212 26.02 22.14 6.90
N PHE A 213 25.78 20.82 6.96
CA PHE A 213 24.57 20.21 6.41
C PHE A 213 23.30 20.59 7.19
N LYS A 214 23.38 20.68 8.53
CA LYS A 214 22.27 21.13 9.36
C LYS A 214 21.90 22.60 9.10
N ASN A 215 22.90 23.47 8.95
CA ASN A 215 22.69 24.88 8.65
C ASN A 215 22.08 25.09 7.27
N HIS A 216 22.51 24.33 6.26
CA HIS A 216 21.90 24.39 4.93
C HIS A 216 20.43 23.94 4.96
N LYS A 217 20.09 22.93 5.78
CA LYS A 217 18.70 22.48 5.95
C LYS A 217 17.81 23.52 6.65
N ARG A 218 18.33 24.23 7.66
CA ARG A 218 17.61 25.33 8.33
C ARG A 218 17.33 26.49 7.36
N GLN A 219 18.32 26.90 6.58
CA GLN A 219 18.14 27.97 5.58
C GLN A 219 17.09 27.62 4.51
N GLN A 220 16.98 26.34 4.14
CA GLN A 220 15.93 25.86 3.25
C GLN A 220 14.55 25.90 3.90
N GLN A 221 14.43 25.60 5.20
CA GLN A 221 13.14 25.64 5.91
C GLN A 221 12.63 27.07 6.12
N ASP A 222 13.51 28.02 6.45
CA ASP A 222 13.10 29.42 6.65
C ASP A 222 12.69 30.10 5.34
N ARG A 223 13.15 29.60 4.18
CA ARG A 223 12.70 30.05 2.86
C ARG A 223 11.25 29.67 2.52
N PHE A 224 10.62 28.74 3.25
CA PHE A 224 9.28 28.21 2.97
C PHE A 224 8.25 28.48 4.08
N LYS A 225 8.55 29.34 5.06
CA LYS A 225 7.51 29.82 5.99
C LYS A 225 6.57 30.78 5.26
N LEU A 226 5.41 30.26 4.87
CA LEU A 226 4.26 31.05 4.46
C LEU A 226 3.76 31.89 5.66
N PRO A 227 3.29 33.13 5.45
CA PRO A 227 2.79 33.96 6.53
C PRO A 227 1.61 33.26 7.22
N GLU A 228 1.65 33.20 8.55
CA GLU A 228 0.56 32.66 9.35
C GLU A 228 -0.70 33.48 9.13
N LEU A 229 -1.70 32.88 8.49
CA LEU A 229 -3.03 33.48 8.38
C LEU A 229 -3.67 33.47 9.78
N PRO A 230 -4.40 34.55 10.16
CA PRO A 230 -5.02 34.65 11.48
C PRO A 230 -5.98 33.47 11.71
N ALA A 231 -5.90 32.89 12.90
CA ALA A 231 -6.72 31.76 13.30
C ALA A 231 -8.20 32.17 13.33
N VAL A 232 -8.96 31.73 12.34
CA VAL A 232 -10.42 31.89 12.31
C VAL A 232 -11.04 30.87 13.27
N PRO A 233 -11.87 31.28 14.24
CA PRO A 233 -12.55 30.38 15.16
C PRO A 233 -13.35 29.32 14.39
N ALA A 234 -13.33 28.06 14.86
CA ALA A 234 -13.91 26.93 14.14
C ALA A 234 -15.39 27.11 13.77
N GLY A 235 -16.15 27.90 14.54
CA GLY A 235 -17.55 28.22 14.26
C GLY A 235 -17.74 29.07 12.99
N GLU A 236 -16.87 30.05 12.74
CA GLU A 236 -17.01 30.96 11.59
C GLU A 236 -16.63 30.31 10.26
N ARG A 237 -15.72 29.32 10.27
CA ARG A 237 -15.37 28.54 9.07
C ARG A 237 -16.57 27.74 8.56
N TYR A 238 -17.33 27.16 9.47
CA TYR A 238 -18.51 26.36 9.12
C TYR A 238 -19.63 27.24 8.55
N GLU A 239 -19.87 28.42 9.13
CA GLU A 239 -20.89 29.34 8.61
C GLU A 239 -20.53 29.92 7.25
N ARG A 240 -19.25 30.26 6.99
CA ARG A 240 -18.81 30.72 5.67
C ARG A 240 -18.96 29.64 4.60
N GLN A 241 -18.54 28.40 4.89
CA GLN A 241 -18.73 27.29 3.95
C GLN A 241 -20.21 27.01 3.69
N ARG A 242 -21.07 27.11 4.71
CA ARG A 242 -22.52 26.90 4.57
C ARG A 242 -23.19 28.02 3.75
N ALA A 243 -22.71 29.26 3.88
CA ALA A 243 -23.18 30.39 3.07
C ALA A 243 -22.76 30.27 1.59
N GLU A 244 -21.51 29.85 1.31
CA GLU A 244 -21.03 29.58 -0.05
C GLU A 244 -21.84 28.47 -0.74
N VAL A 245 -22.10 27.37 -0.04
CA VAL A 245 -22.90 26.26 -0.58
C VAL A 245 -24.34 26.70 -0.88
N ARG A 246 -24.96 27.55 -0.04
CA ARG A 246 -26.29 28.13 -0.33
C ARG A 246 -26.28 29.04 -1.54
N ALA A 247 -25.24 29.87 -1.72
CA ALA A 247 -25.14 30.77 -2.85
C ALA A 247 -25.04 30.00 -4.18
N VAL A 248 -24.26 28.92 -4.21
CA VAL A 248 -24.12 28.04 -5.39
C VAL A 248 -25.42 27.30 -5.71
N LEU A 249 -26.13 26.81 -4.69
CA LEU A 249 -27.41 26.11 -4.88
C LEU A 249 -28.56 27.04 -5.29
N GLY A 250 -28.59 28.28 -4.77
CA GLY A 250 -29.57 29.28 -5.16
C GLY A 250 -29.43 29.75 -6.61
N GLN A 251 -28.22 29.73 -7.18
CA GLN A 251 -28.01 30.05 -8.60
C GLN A 251 -28.49 28.93 -9.54
N ARG A 252 -28.53 27.67 -9.09
CA ARG A 252 -28.97 26.53 -9.92
C ARG A 252 -30.49 26.48 -10.14
N GLN A 253 -31.30 27.06 -9.25
CA GLN A 253 -32.76 27.07 -9.41
C GLN A 253 -33.29 28.13 -10.40
N LYS A 254 -32.44 29.06 -10.85
CA LYS A 254 -32.83 30.10 -11.83
C LYS A 254 -32.55 29.71 -13.28
N ILE A 255 -32.06 28.50 -13.55
CA ILE A 255 -31.73 28.02 -14.90
C ILE A 255 -32.59 26.78 -15.20
N ALA A 256 -33.89 26.98 -15.41
CA ALA A 256 -34.76 26.02 -16.07
C ALA A 256 -35.35 26.72 -17.31
N PRO A 257 -34.99 26.30 -18.53
CA PRO A 257 -35.51 26.91 -19.75
C PRO A 257 -36.92 26.38 -20.06
N GLU A 258 -37.87 27.30 -20.19
CA GLU A 258 -39.12 27.08 -20.93
C GLU A 258 -38.79 26.79 -22.40
N GLN A 259 -38.87 25.52 -22.82
CA GLN A 259 -39.02 25.16 -24.22
C GLN A 259 -39.92 23.94 -24.36
N GLY A 260 -41.06 24.11 -25.05
CA GLY A 260 -41.83 22.96 -25.53
C GLY A 260 -43.34 23.18 -25.72
N GLN A 261 -43.78 24.24 -26.40
CA GLN A 261 -45.05 24.22 -27.13
C GLN A 261 -44.84 24.79 -28.53
N GLY A 262 -45.10 23.97 -29.55
CA GLY A 262 -45.16 24.41 -30.95
C GLY A 262 -44.80 23.33 -31.96
N ALA A 263 -45.71 22.38 -32.18
CA ALA A 263 -46.16 21.83 -33.47
C ALA A 263 -46.88 20.49 -33.23
#